data_AF-A0A443S9R0-F1
#
_entry.id   AF-A0A443S9R0-F1
#
_cell.length_a   1.000
_cell.length_b   1.000
_cell.length_c   1.000
_cell.angle_alpha   90.00
_cell.angle_beta   90.00
_cell.angle_gamma   90.00
#
_symmetry.space_group_name_H-M   'P 1'
#
loop_
_entity.id
_entity.type
_entity.pdbx_description
1 polymer ?
#
loop_
_entity_poly.entity_id
_entity_poly.type
_entity_poly.pdbx_seq_one_letter_code
_entity_poly.pdbx_strand_id
1 'polypeptide(L)'
;MRAIFSYRCWSYPGRQGGMQQLSLDKSVNYAPFDFKSIMLYDSKTFSKNGKKTMTAKDPKNSLKPVWIKKYLSDSDILSINKMYNCAK
;
A
#
# COMPACT_ATOMS: atom_id res chain seq x y z
N MET A 1 -18.48 -15.39 -16.05
CA MET A 1 -18.25 -15.65 -17.48
C MET A 1 -17.00 -16.49 -17.62
N ARG A 2 -17.10 -17.65 -18.28
CA ARG A 2 -15.97 -18.55 -18.56
C ARG A 2 -14.99 -17.87 -19.52
N ALA A 3 -13.69 -18.06 -19.28
CA ALA A 3 -12.66 -17.91 -20.29
C ALA A 3 -11.69 -19.08 -20.16
N ILE A 4 -11.66 -19.95 -21.16
CA ILE A 4 -10.60 -20.93 -21.40
C ILE A 4 -9.87 -20.44 -22.66
N PHE A 5 -8.61 -20.03 -22.50
CA PHE A 5 -7.54 -19.99 -23.52
C PHE A 5 -6.23 -20.00 -22.71
N SER A 6 -5.57 -21.15 -22.60
CA SER A 6 -4.40 -21.54 -23.40
C SER A 6 -3.11 -20.83 -22.96
N TYR A 7 -2.25 -21.60 -22.27
CA TYR A 7 -0.82 -21.40 -21.96
C TYR A 7 -0.31 -19.98 -21.68
N ARG A 8 -0.61 -19.47 -20.48
CA ARG A 8 0.29 -18.68 -19.60
C ARG A 8 -0.53 -18.26 -18.38
N CYS A 9 -0.46 -19.08 -17.34
CA CYS A 9 -1.17 -18.84 -16.07
C CYS A 9 -0.53 -17.68 -15.30
N TRP A 10 -0.91 -16.45 -15.63
CA TRP A 10 -0.70 -15.29 -14.76
C TRP A 10 -2.04 -14.60 -14.57
N SER A 11 -2.98 -15.29 -13.93
CA SER A 11 -4.04 -14.59 -13.22
C SER A 11 -3.38 -13.91 -12.02
N TYR A 12 -3.24 -12.59 -12.07
CA TYR A 12 -3.21 -11.81 -10.84
C TYR A 12 -4.67 -11.61 -10.43
N PRO A 13 -5.28 -12.44 -9.56
CA PRO A 13 -6.52 -12.06 -8.90
C PRO A 13 -6.17 -10.94 -7.91
N GLY A 14 -5.97 -9.72 -8.40
CA GLY A 14 -5.99 -8.52 -7.57
C GLY A 14 -7.42 -8.30 -7.07
N ARG A 15 -7.57 -7.87 -5.82
CA ARG A 15 -8.86 -7.50 -5.22
C ARG A 15 -9.54 -6.43 -6.09
N GLN A 16 -10.59 -6.80 -6.82
CA GLN A 16 -11.25 -5.91 -7.77
C GLN A 16 -12.31 -5.08 -7.05
N GLY A 17 -11.91 -3.93 -6.50
CA GLY A 17 -12.81 -3.01 -5.83
C GLY A 17 -13.19 -3.44 -4.40
N GLY A 18 -13.79 -2.49 -3.67
CA GLY A 18 -14.15 -2.62 -2.26
C GLY A 18 -13.26 -1.79 -1.32
N MET A 19 -13.83 -1.34 -0.19
CA MET A 19 -13.03 -0.75 0.90
C MET A 19 -12.13 -1.83 1.49
N GLN A 20 -10.86 -1.51 1.75
CA GLN A 20 -10.02 -2.36 2.61
C GLN A 20 -10.47 -2.12 4.05
N GLN A 21 -11.44 -2.92 4.48
CA GLN A 21 -11.79 -2.99 5.89
C GLN A 21 -10.64 -3.67 6.61
N LEU A 22 -9.90 -2.89 7.39
CA LEU A 22 -8.93 -3.43 8.32
C LEU A 22 -9.73 -3.88 9.55
N SER A 23 -9.77 -5.18 9.83
CA SER A 23 -10.37 -5.72 11.06
C SER A 23 -9.44 -5.42 12.23
N LEU A 24 -9.53 -4.21 12.76
CA LEU A 24 -8.68 -3.74 13.84
C LEU A 24 -9.47 -3.77 15.15
N ASP A 25 -9.44 -4.91 15.85
CA ASP A 25 -9.70 -4.90 17.29
C ASP A 25 -8.61 -4.10 18.05
N LYS A 26 -7.49 -3.77 17.38
CA LYS A 26 -6.41 -2.93 17.92
C LYS A 26 -5.61 -2.21 16.82
N SER A 27 -6.02 -0.99 16.44
CA SER A 27 -5.23 -0.12 15.56
C SER A 27 -4.45 0.91 16.35
N VAL A 28 -3.26 0.53 16.81
CA VAL A 28 -2.36 1.50 17.46
C VAL A 28 -1.52 2.20 16.40
N ASN A 29 -1.67 3.51 16.30
CA ASN A 29 -0.85 4.33 15.40
C ASN A 29 0.42 4.78 16.12
N TYR A 30 1.55 4.17 15.76
CA TYR A 30 2.85 4.46 16.39
C TYR A 30 3.59 5.67 15.78
N ALA A 31 3.24 6.05 14.55
CA ALA A 31 3.81 7.16 13.79
C ALA A 31 2.71 7.84 12.92
N PRO A 32 2.92 9.09 12.48
CA PRO A 32 2.02 9.75 11.53
C PRO A 32 2.03 9.05 10.16
N PHE A 33 0.94 9.20 9.40
CA PHE A 33 0.84 8.62 8.06
C PHE A 33 1.89 9.21 7.11
N ASP A 34 2.64 8.34 6.43
CA ASP A 34 3.75 8.72 5.57
C ASP A 34 3.52 8.26 4.11
N PHE A 35 3.44 9.24 3.20
CA PHE A 35 3.28 9.02 1.77
C PHE A 35 4.50 8.39 1.09
N LYS A 36 5.66 8.39 1.76
CA LYS A 36 6.92 7.79 1.30
C LYS A 36 7.18 6.41 1.91
N SER A 37 6.37 5.96 2.86
CA SER A 37 6.49 4.63 3.48
C SER A 37 6.59 3.53 2.43
N ILE A 38 7.50 2.58 2.66
CA ILE A 38 7.70 1.42 1.76
C ILE A 38 6.46 0.53 1.70
N MET A 39 5.64 0.57 2.76
CA MET A 39 4.40 -0.19 2.87
C MET A 39 3.24 0.42 2.08
N LEU A 40 3.37 1.66 1.59
CA LEU A 40 2.32 2.32 0.84
C LEU A 40 2.38 1.99 -0.66
N TYR A 41 1.27 1.52 -1.23
CA TYR A 41 1.15 1.26 -2.67
C TYR A 41 1.23 2.54 -3.52
N ASP A 42 1.54 2.38 -4.82
CA ASP A 42 1.45 3.47 -5.78
C ASP A 42 -0.01 3.76 -6.14
N SER A 43 -0.25 4.98 -6.62
CA SER A 43 -1.53 5.50 -7.09
C SER A 43 -2.23 4.63 -8.13
N LYS A 44 -1.52 3.78 -8.89
CA LYS A 44 -2.07 2.93 -9.95
C LYS A 44 -2.07 1.44 -9.62
N THR A 45 -1.65 1.05 -8.42
CA THR A 45 -1.58 -0.36 -8.05
C THR A 45 -2.99 -0.99 -8.12
N PHE A 46 -3.07 -2.20 -8.67
CA PHE A 46 -4.32 -2.94 -8.94
C PHE A 46 -5.31 -2.26 -9.92
N SER A 47 -4.86 -1.26 -10.67
CA SER A 47 -5.67 -0.63 -11.72
C SER A 47 -5.84 -1.55 -12.93
N LYS A 48 -7.09 -1.77 -13.36
CA LYS A 48 -7.40 -2.52 -14.59
C LYS A 48 -7.19 -1.71 -15.87
N ASN A 49 -7.32 -0.38 -15.78
CA ASN A 49 -7.35 0.54 -16.92
C ASN A 49 -6.20 1.56 -16.88
N GLY A 50 -5.21 1.34 -16.03
CA GLY A 50 -4.07 2.24 -15.83
C GLY A 50 -4.43 3.58 -15.17
N LYS A 51 -5.69 3.81 -14.79
CA LYS A 51 -6.11 5.01 -14.04
C LYS A 51 -5.72 4.89 -12.58
N LYS A 52 -5.63 6.03 -11.89
CA LYS A 52 -5.32 6.06 -10.45
C LYS A 52 -6.45 5.40 -9.66
N THR A 53 -6.10 4.46 -8.79
CA THR A 53 -6.98 3.77 -7.83
C THR A 53 -6.93 4.43 -6.45
N MET A 54 -5.87 5.18 -6.14
CA MET A 54 -5.69 5.89 -4.87
C MET A 54 -5.11 7.29 -5.08
N THR A 55 -5.66 8.26 -4.35
CA THR A 55 -5.21 9.66 -4.34
C THR A 55 -5.17 10.19 -2.91
N ALA A 56 -4.22 11.06 -2.62
CA ALA A 56 -4.20 11.77 -1.35
C ALA A 56 -5.44 12.67 -1.21
N LYS A 57 -5.95 12.81 0.02
CA LYS A 57 -7.05 13.75 0.31
C LYS A 57 -6.60 15.21 0.15
N ASP A 58 -5.39 15.51 0.62
CA ASP A 58 -4.77 16.81 0.43
C ASP A 58 -4.00 16.81 -0.91
N PRO A 59 -4.31 17.73 -1.86
CA PRO A 59 -3.63 17.82 -3.14
C PRO A 59 -2.13 18.17 -3.04
N LYS A 60 -1.66 18.71 -1.91
CA LYS A 60 -0.23 18.97 -1.67
C LYS A 60 0.57 17.68 -1.50
N ASN A 61 -0.10 16.59 -1.12
CA ASN A 61 0.54 15.31 -0.92
C ASN A 61 0.38 14.43 -2.16
N SER A 62 1.46 13.75 -2.54
CA SER A 62 1.47 12.83 -3.68
C SER A 62 2.01 11.48 -3.28
N LEU A 63 1.32 10.42 -3.71
CA LEU A 63 1.80 9.07 -3.57
C LEU A 63 3.02 8.90 -4.47
N LYS A 64 4.10 8.39 -3.87
CA LYS A 64 5.32 8.09 -4.60
C LYS A 64 5.24 6.71 -5.24
N PRO A 65 5.76 6.53 -6.47
CA PRO A 65 5.79 5.23 -7.11
C PRO A 65 6.65 4.23 -6.32
N VAL A 66 6.32 2.94 -6.41
CA VAL A 66 6.98 1.90 -5.60
C VAL A 66 8.49 1.82 -5.86
N TRP A 67 8.93 1.95 -7.12
CA TRP A 67 10.34 1.79 -7.49
C TRP A 67 11.29 2.85 -6.92
N ILE A 68 10.78 3.99 -6.42
CA ILE A 68 11.64 5.00 -5.77
C ILE A 68 11.80 4.76 -4.26
N LYS A 69 11.00 3.87 -3.67
CA LYS A 69 11.00 3.57 -2.23
C LYS A 69 12.00 2.47 -1.92
N LYS A 70 13.29 2.81 -1.94
CA LYS A 70 14.39 1.84 -1.80
C LYS A 70 14.63 1.38 -0.35
N TYR A 71 14.23 2.17 0.63
CA TYR A 71 14.51 1.95 2.05
C TYR A 71 13.28 2.23 2.90
N LEU A 72 13.29 1.75 4.13
CA LEU A 72 12.31 2.12 5.16
C LEU A 72 12.38 3.63 5.41
N SER A 73 11.23 4.27 5.55
CA SER A 73 11.19 5.66 5.99
C SER A 73 11.36 5.76 7.51
N ASP A 74 11.66 6.95 8.01
CA ASP A 74 11.82 7.18 9.46
C ASP A 74 10.55 6.81 10.25
N SER A 75 9.37 7.01 9.63
CA SER A 75 8.08 6.65 10.23
C SER A 75 7.87 5.14 10.29
N ASP A 76 8.30 4.39 9.27
CA ASP A 76 8.29 2.93 9.26
C ASP A 76 9.21 2.39 10.38
N ILE A 77 10.44 2.92 10.47
CA ILE A 77 11.43 2.54 11.50
C ILE A 77 10.89 2.84 12.89
N LEU A 78 10.33 4.04 13.11
CA LEU A 78 9.74 4.44 14.39
C LEU A 78 8.60 3.51 14.79
N SER A 79 7.74 3.15 13.83
CA SER A 79 6.60 2.27 14.08
C SER A 79 7.07 0.87 14.47
N ILE A 80 8.05 0.31 13.75
CA ILE A 80 8.63 -1.00 14.04
C ILE A 80 9.30 -1.01 15.42
N ASN A 81 10.13 -0.01 15.72
CA ASN A 81 10.83 0.07 17.00
C ASN A 81 9.85 0.17 18.19
N LYS A 82 8.75 0.91 18.03
CA LYS A 82 7.70 0.99 19.06
C LYS A 82 6.87 -0.28 19.18
N MET A 83 6.59 -0.99 18.07
CA MET A 83 5.86 -2.26 18.11
C MET A 83 6.65 -3.35 18.85
N TYR A 84 7.97 -3.38 18.67
CA TYR A 84 8.85 -4.40 19.25
C TYR A 84 9.61 -3.93 20.51
N ASN A 85 9.30 -2.74 21.04
CA ASN A 85 9.96 -2.14 22.21
C ASN A 85 11.50 -2.12 22.09
N CYS A 86 12.01 -1.79 20.91
CA CYS A 86 13.45 -1.68 20.70
C CYS A 86 14.01 -0.48 21.47
N ALA A 87 15.02 -0.71 22.32
CA ALA A 87 15.83 0.35 22.88
C ALA A 87 16.77 0.90 21.80
N LYS A 88 16.95 2.23 21.76
CA LYS A 88 17.94 2.88 20.91
C LYS A 88 19.33 2.76 21.51
#